data_AF-A0A7C4CII7-F1
#
_entry.id   AF-A0A7C4CII7-F1
#
_cell.length_a   1.000
_cell.length_b   1.000
_cell.length_c   1.000
_cell.angle_alpha   90.00
_cell.angle_beta   90.00
_cell.angle_gamma   90.00
#
_symmetry.space_group_name_H-M   'P 1'
#
loop_
_entity.id
_entity.type
_entity.pdbx_description
1 polymer ?
#
loop_
_entity_poly.entity_id
_entity_poly.type
_entity_poly.pdbx_seq_one_letter_code
_entity_poly.pdbx_strand_id
1 'polypeptide(L)'
;MRLFGRKRESKGEEAVYEYEVFGGLTITRKPGGYEIMWRSPNITTISVQSMPVISEDVQAKYEGDTIHILTNECKLRVVMREGKTEAYISKI
;
A
#
# COMPACT_ATOMS: atom_id res chain seq x y z
N MET A 1 -23.33 -37.45 19.19
CA MET A 1 -23.40 -36.08 19.76
C MET A 1 -22.13 -35.33 19.40
N ARG A 2 -22.28 -34.02 19.15
CA ARG A 2 -21.24 -32.98 19.00
C ARG A 2 -20.33 -33.05 17.77
N LEU A 3 -20.69 -32.28 16.75
CA LEU A 3 -19.71 -31.57 15.91
C LEU A 3 -20.01 -30.08 16.03
N PHE A 4 -19.27 -29.43 16.92
CA PHE A 4 -19.19 -27.98 17.02
C PHE A 4 -18.65 -27.43 15.70
N GLY A 5 -19.54 -27.01 14.81
CA GLY A 5 -19.18 -26.10 13.74
C GLY A 5 -18.71 -24.80 14.37
N ARG A 6 -17.39 -24.60 14.41
CA ARG A 6 -16.79 -23.32 14.78
C ARG A 6 -17.43 -22.25 13.89
N LYS A 7 -18.22 -21.36 14.51
CA LYS A 7 -18.68 -20.13 13.90
C LYS A 7 -17.41 -19.36 13.50
N ARG A 8 -17.14 -19.25 12.20
CA ARG A 8 -16.14 -18.29 11.70
C ARG A 8 -16.69 -16.93 12.10
N GLU A 9 -16.07 -16.33 13.11
CA GLU A 9 -16.30 -14.93 13.41
C GLU A 9 -15.98 -14.15 12.13
N SER A 10 -17.00 -13.46 11.62
CA SER A 10 -16.87 -12.45 10.58
C SER A 10 -16.04 -11.30 11.15
N LYS A 11 -14.71 -11.48 11.26
CA LYS A 11 -13.78 -10.36 11.41
C LYS A 11 -13.89 -9.57 10.11
N GLY A 12 -14.20 -8.28 10.22
CA GLY A 12 -14.47 -7.38 9.09
C GLY A 12 -13.54 -7.64 7.91
N GLU A 13 -14.12 -7.67 6.70
CA GLU A 13 -13.47 -8.09 5.46
C GLU A 13 -12.18 -7.27 5.21
N GLU A 14 -11.04 -7.82 5.61
CA GLU A 14 -9.73 -7.25 5.29
C GLU A 14 -9.47 -7.51 3.81
N ALA A 15 -9.56 -6.46 2.99
CA ALA A 15 -9.18 -6.55 1.58
C ALA A 15 -7.70 -6.21 1.44
N VAL A 16 -6.95 -7.15 0.86
CA VAL A 16 -5.52 -6.99 0.57
C VAL A 16 -5.32 -6.95 -0.93
N TYR A 17 -4.66 -5.91 -1.41
CA TYR A 17 -4.26 -5.75 -2.80
C TYR A 17 -2.75 -5.70 -2.88
N GLU A 18 -2.18 -6.42 -3.85
CA GLU A 18 -0.75 -6.45 -4.08
C GLU A 18 -0.46 -6.05 -5.52
N TYR A 19 0.51 -5.16 -5.70
CA TYR A 19 0.93 -4.66 -7.00
C TYR A 19 2.45 -4.82 -7.12
N GLU A 20 2.89 -5.34 -8.25
CA GLU A 20 4.29 -5.27 -8.67
C GLU A 20 4.47 -3.99 -9.48
N VAL A 21 5.35 -3.12 -8.98
CA VAL A 21 5.61 -1.81 -9.56
C VAL A 21 7.00 -1.83 -10.20
N PHE A 22 7.01 -1.55 -11.50
CA PHE A 22 8.20 -1.44 -12.33
C PHE A 22 8.41 0.03 -12.75
N GLY A 23 9.62 0.56 -12.57
CA GLY A 23 9.97 1.95 -12.85
C GLY A 23 9.77 2.93 -11.70
N GLY A 24 9.61 2.44 -10.46
CA GLY A 24 9.44 3.25 -9.26
C GLY A 24 8.02 3.82 -9.07
N LEU A 25 7.85 4.60 -8.01
CA LEU A 25 6.57 5.23 -7.68
C LEU A 25 6.76 6.56 -6.95
N THR A 26 5.71 7.37 -6.91
CA THR A 26 5.70 8.65 -6.18
C THR A 26 4.61 8.62 -5.12
N ILE A 27 4.93 9.12 -3.93
CA ILE A 27 3.99 9.29 -2.82
C ILE A 27 3.87 10.79 -2.57
N THR A 28 2.66 11.34 -2.63
CA THR A 28 2.41 12.77 -2.40
C THR A 28 1.50 12.93 -1.19
N ARG A 29 1.88 13.75 -0.22
CA ARG A 29 1.00 14.13 0.90
C ARG A 29 -0.15 14.99 0.37
N LYS A 30 -1.38 14.66 0.78
CA LYS A 30 -2.59 15.42 0.45
C LYS A 30 -3.37 15.75 1.73
N PRO A 31 -4.27 16.75 1.72
CA PRO A 31 -5.21 16.94 2.81
C PRO A 31 -6.04 15.65 3.00
N GLY A 32 -5.86 14.96 4.14
CA GLY A 32 -6.56 13.72 4.45
C GLY A 32 -5.79 12.41 4.20
N GLY A 33 -4.53 12.47 3.77
CA GLY A 33 -3.69 11.28 3.64
C GLY A 33 -2.54 11.41 2.65
N TYR A 34 -2.34 10.34 1.88
CA TYR A 34 -1.27 10.22 0.89
C TYR A 34 -1.81 9.62 -0.40
N GLU A 35 -1.26 10.08 -1.51
CA GLU A 35 -1.56 9.61 -2.85
C GLU A 35 -0.32 8.88 -3.39
N ILE A 36 -0.46 7.60 -3.69
CA ILE A 36 0.58 6.74 -4.25
C ILE A 36 0.29 6.61 -5.73
N MET A 37 1.24 7.00 -6.58
CA MET A 37 1.09 6.99 -8.03
C MET A 37 2.27 6.25 -8.68
N TRP A 38 1.97 5.35 -9.61
CA TRP A 38 2.96 4.64 -10.41
C TRP A 38 2.42 4.36 -11.82
N ARG A 39 3.27 3.86 -12.71
CA ARG A 39 2.90 3.54 -14.09
C ARG A 39 3.17 2.07 -14.40
N SER A 40 2.11 1.27 -14.54
CA SER A 40 2.23 -0.13 -14.98
C SER A 40 0.86 -0.72 -15.37
N PRO A 41 0.55 -0.98 -16.66
CA PRO A 41 1.03 -0.30 -17.88
C PRO A 41 0.47 1.14 -18.03
N ASN A 42 -0.62 1.44 -17.31
CA ASN A 42 -1.24 2.76 -17.24
C ASN A 42 -0.84 3.47 -15.93
N ILE A 43 -1.04 4.79 -15.88
CA ILE A 43 -0.92 5.53 -14.62
C ILE A 43 -2.00 5.02 -13.66
N THR A 44 -1.57 4.54 -12.50
CA THR A 44 -2.43 4.06 -11.43
C THR A 44 -2.17 4.90 -10.20
N THR A 45 -3.24 5.27 -9.51
CA THR A 45 -3.20 6.10 -8.31
C THR A 45 -4.04 5.46 -7.21
N ILE A 46 -3.49 5.36 -6.00
CA ILE A 46 -4.19 4.89 -4.79
C ILE A 46 -4.06 5.93 -3.70
N SER A 47 -5.19 6.24 -3.05
CA SER A 47 -5.23 7.10 -1.87
C SER A 47 -5.23 6.24 -0.60
N VAL A 48 -4.37 6.60 0.36
CA VAL A 48 -4.26 5.94 1.67
C VAL A 48 -4.33 6.98 2.79
N GLN A 49 -4.90 6.62 3.94
CA GLN A 49 -5.07 7.58 5.05
C GLN A 49 -3.77 7.79 5.83
N SER A 50 -2.87 6.80 5.86
CA SER A 50 -1.62 6.86 6.63
C SER A 50 -0.40 6.92 5.73
N MET A 51 0.72 7.40 6.29
CA MET A 51 2.03 7.35 5.64
C MET A 51 2.34 5.91 5.23
N PRO A 52 2.69 5.64 3.96
CA PRO A 52 3.11 4.31 3.56
C PRO A 52 4.36 3.87 4.33
N VAL A 53 4.37 2.63 4.78
CA VAL A 53 5.55 2.02 5.40
C VAL A 53 6.52 1.64 4.28
N ILE A 54 7.68 2.28 4.24
CA ILE A 54 8.72 2.02 3.26
C ILE A 54 9.80 1.15 3.93
N SER A 55 10.09 -0.01 3.34
CA SER A 55 11.12 -0.93 3.85
C SER A 55 12.52 -0.30 3.73
N GLU A 56 13.42 -0.63 4.64
CA GLU A 56 14.76 0.00 4.73
C GLU A 56 15.63 -0.21 3.48
N ASP A 57 15.39 -1.28 2.75
CA ASP A 57 16.08 -1.65 1.51
C ASP A 57 15.52 -0.96 0.26
N VAL A 58 14.45 -0.17 0.41
CA VAL A 58 13.84 0.63 -0.65
C VAL A 58 14.49 2.01 -0.69
N GLN A 59 15.06 2.36 -1.83
CA GLN A 59 15.65 3.67 -2.04
C GLN A 59 14.55 4.71 -2.22
N ALA A 60 14.53 5.71 -1.35
CA ALA A 60 13.55 6.79 -1.35
C ALA A 60 14.24 8.16 -1.27
N LYS A 61 13.72 9.13 -2.03
CA LYS A 61 14.12 10.53 -1.96
C LYS A 61 12.95 11.37 -1.46
N TYR A 62 13.19 12.17 -0.42
CA TYR A 62 12.18 13.03 0.19
C TYR A 62 12.36 14.47 -0.29
N GLU A 63 11.31 15.03 -0.89
CA GLU A 63 11.27 16.38 -1.44
C GLU A 63 9.99 17.10 -1.02
N GLY A 64 10.04 17.80 0.11
CA GLY A 64 8.88 18.50 0.67
C GLY A 64 7.74 17.53 1.01
N ASP A 65 6.62 17.69 0.31
CA ASP A 65 5.43 16.85 0.46
C ASP A 65 5.44 15.59 -0.41
N THR A 66 6.50 15.39 -1.20
CA THR A 66 6.62 14.30 -2.16
C THR A 66 7.75 13.35 -1.76
N ILE A 67 7.54 12.07 -1.98
CA ILE A 67 8.54 11.01 -1.79
C ILE A 67 8.64 10.25 -3.11
N HIS A 68 9.85 10.21 -3.67
CA HIS A 68 10.15 9.45 -4.87
C HIS A 68 10.81 8.14 -4.48
N ILE A 69 10.15 7.02 -4.80
CA ILE A 69 10.74 5.69 -4.67
C ILE A 69 11.57 5.44 -5.91
N LEU A 70 12.88 5.37 -5.72
CA LEU A 70 13.89 5.21 -6.77
C LEU A 70 14.20 3.74 -7.08
N THR A 71 13.80 2.82 -6.20
CA THR A 71 13.89 1.38 -6.49
C THR A 71 13.00 1.05 -7.69
N ASN A 72 13.62 0.58 -8.78
CA ASN A 72 12.93 0.28 -10.02
C ASN A 72 11.86 -0.82 -9.86
N GLU A 73 12.12 -1.82 -9.02
CA GLU A 73 11.26 -2.98 -8.84
C GLU A 73 10.87 -3.09 -7.36
N CYS A 74 9.59 -2.82 -7.08
CA CYS A 74 9.08 -2.89 -5.72
C CYS A 74 7.68 -3.49 -5.68
N LYS A 75 7.34 -4.08 -4.54
CA LYS A 75 6.01 -4.57 -4.22
C LYS A 75 5.28 -3.53 -3.40
N LEU A 76 4.10 -3.12 -3.88
CA LEU A 76 3.17 -2.28 -3.14
C LEU A 76 2.04 -3.17 -2.61
N ARG A 77 1.93 -3.28 -1.30
CA ARG A 77 0.83 -3.98 -0.62
C ARG A 77 -0.09 -2.96 0.05
N VAL A 78 -1.36 -2.98 -0.33
CA VAL A 78 -2.41 -2.12 0.23
C VAL A 78 -3.34 -2.98 1.06
N VAL A 79 -3.54 -2.59 2.32
CA VAL A 79 -4.39 -3.30 3.28
C VAL A 79 -5.54 -2.37 3.66
N MET A 80 -6.77 -2.77 3.32
CA MET A 80 -7.99 -2.08 3.70
C MET A 80 -8.65 -2.81 4.87
N ARG A 81 -8.83 -2.09 5.97
CA ARG A 81 -9.55 -2.51 7.18
C ARG A 81 -10.61 -1.45 7.49
N GLU A 82 -11.59 -1.76 8.34
CA GLU A 82 -12.72 -0.89 8.70
C GLU A 82 -12.34 0.61 8.86
N GLY A 83 -12.51 1.39 7.78
CA GLY A 83 -12.21 2.82 7.72
C GLY A 83 -10.73 3.23 7.56
N LYS A 84 -9.80 2.28 7.37
CA LYS A 84 -8.36 2.53 7.22
C LYS A 84 -7.76 1.77 6.04
N THR A 85 -7.02 2.50 5.21
CA THR A 85 -6.22 1.99 4.11
C THR A 85 -4.76 2.30 4.42
N GLU A 86 -3.97 1.24 4.57
CA GLU A 86 -2.53 1.31 4.82
C GLU A 86 -1.78 0.78 3.60
N ALA A 87 -0.59 1.32 3.35
CA ALA A 87 0.28 0.85 2.29
C ALA A 87 1.65 0.47 2.83
N TYR A 88 2.21 -0.58 2.24
CA TYR A 88 3.53 -1.12 2.55
C TYR A 88 4.30 -1.26 1.24
N ILE A 89 5.52 -0.74 1.21
CA ILE A 89 6.41 -0.77 0.05
C ILE A 89 7.65 -1.56 0.43
N SER A 90 7.92 -2.64 -0.30
CA SER A 90 9.11 -3.47 -0.13
C SER A 90 9.79 -3.70 -1.47
N LYS A 91 11.04 -4.11 -1.46
CA LYS A 91 11.68 -4.65 -2.65
C LYS A 91 11.01 -5.98 -3.06
N ILE A 92 11.10 -6.33 -4.34
CA ILE A 92 10.77 -7.66 -4.86
C ILE A 92 11.93 -8.61 -4.58
#